data_AF-X1N2X5-F1
#
_entry.id   AF-X1N2X5-F1
#
_cell.length_a   1.000
_cell.length_b   1.000
_cell.length_c   1.000
_cell.angle_alpha   90.00
_cell.angle_beta   90.00
_cell.angle_gamma   90.00
#
_symmetry.space_group_name_H-M   'P 1'
#
loop_
_entity.id
_entity.type
_entity.pdbx_description
1 polymer ?
#
loop_
_entity_poly.entity_id
_entity_poly.type
_entity_poly.pdbx_seq_one_letter_code
_entity_poly.pdbx_strand_id
1 'polypeptide(L)'
;PELKDKFGIENGERRTSKVTPFEKEAARIDGQDYRGVAGRLVEFEGNLGLLIGGGGASLTVFDAVARYGGSPANYCEIGGNPSVKKLKDLPSFLLSRIPSSASSYLFCLV
;
A
#
# COMPACT_ATOMS: atom_id res chain seq x y z
N PRO A 1 12.71 15.21 -11.55
CA PRO A 1 11.56 15.24 -10.63
C PRO A 1 11.69 14.11 -9.62
N GLU A 2 11.99 14.43 -8.36
CA GLU A 2 12.12 13.38 -7.33
C GLU A 2 10.75 12.68 -7.22
N LEU A 3 10.70 11.34 -7.11
CA LEU A 3 9.44 10.60 -6.89
C LEU A 3 8.63 11.19 -5.72
N LYS A 4 9.32 11.84 -4.79
CA LYS A 4 8.77 12.65 -3.71
C LYS A 4 7.78 13.71 -4.19
N ASP A 5 8.11 14.48 -5.22
CA ASP A 5 7.21 15.51 -5.76
C ASP A 5 5.95 14.87 -6.36
N LYS A 6 6.12 13.72 -7.04
CA LYS A 6 5.02 12.98 -7.69
C LYS A 6 4.03 12.43 -6.67
N PHE A 7 4.50 12.01 -5.50
CA PHE A 7 3.68 11.42 -4.44
C PHE A 7 3.43 12.36 -3.26
N GLY A 8 3.85 13.63 -3.35
CA GLY A 8 3.70 14.62 -2.29
C GLY A 8 4.37 14.25 -0.97
N ILE A 9 5.57 13.64 -1.04
CA ILE A 9 6.33 13.20 0.14
C ILE A 9 7.32 14.29 0.54
N GLU A 10 7.05 14.98 1.64
CA GLU A 10 7.98 15.96 2.22
C GLU A 10 9.14 15.27 2.96
N ASN A 11 10.34 15.88 2.97
CA ASN A 11 11.52 15.28 3.57
C ASN A 11 11.44 15.29 5.11
N GLY A 12 11.47 14.10 5.73
CA GLY A 12 11.77 13.95 7.16
C GLY A 12 10.61 14.19 8.13
N GLU A 13 9.45 14.65 7.67
CA GLU A 13 8.26 14.82 8.51
C GLU A 13 7.29 13.65 8.34
N ARG A 14 6.75 13.18 9.46
CA ARG A 14 5.64 12.22 9.48
C ARG A 14 4.46 12.90 8.78
N ARG A 15 3.94 12.31 7.70
CA ARG A 15 2.78 12.82 6.94
C ARG A 15 1.72 13.39 7.91
N THR A 16 1.58 14.71 7.95
CA THR A 16 0.64 15.43 8.85
C THR A 16 -0.77 15.53 8.24
N SER A 17 -0.91 15.13 6.96
CA SER A 17 -2.18 15.07 6.25
C SER A 17 -3.17 14.14 6.94
N LYS A 18 -4.46 14.52 6.92
CA LYS A 18 -5.60 13.73 7.41
C LYS A 18 -5.55 12.31 6.83
N VAL A 19 -5.36 11.31 7.68
CA VAL A 19 -5.48 9.88 7.33
C VAL A 19 -6.78 9.65 6.58
N THR A 20 -6.71 9.06 5.40
CA THR A 20 -7.89 8.86 4.55
C THR A 20 -8.81 7.79 5.15
N PRO A 21 -10.13 7.78 4.81
CA PRO A 21 -11.02 6.71 5.25
C PRO A 21 -10.53 5.32 4.84
N PHE A 22 -9.86 5.23 3.68
CA PHE A 22 -9.29 3.99 3.16
C PHE A 22 -8.10 3.51 4.00
N GLU A 23 -7.18 4.42 4.36
CA GLU A 23 -6.07 4.14 5.27
C GLU A 23 -6.55 3.72 6.67
N LYS A 24 -7.63 4.33 7.17
CA LYS A 24 -8.24 3.95 8.47
C LYS A 24 -8.79 2.53 8.46
N GLU A 25 -9.45 2.14 7.39
CA GLU A 25 -10.03 0.80 7.28
C GLU A 25 -8.95 -0.27 7.12
N ALA A 26 -7.88 0.01 6.36
CA ALA A 26 -6.69 -0.85 6.33
C ALA A 26 -6.08 -1.05 7.73
N ALA A 27 -5.94 0.04 8.50
CA ALA A 27 -5.46 -0.02 9.88
C ALA A 27 -6.41 -0.81 10.80
N ARG A 28 -7.73 -0.76 10.56
CA ARG A 28 -8.71 -1.57 11.29
C ARG A 28 -8.55 -3.07 10.99
N ILE A 29 -8.27 -3.43 9.74
CA ILE A 29 -7.98 -4.82 9.33
C ILE A 29 -6.69 -5.30 10.00
N ASP A 30 -5.65 -4.48 10.00
CA ASP A 30 -4.39 -4.81 10.70
C ASP A 30 -4.59 -4.96 12.22
N GLY A 31 -5.45 -4.12 12.81
CA GLY A 31 -5.75 -4.16 14.25
C GLY A 31 -6.60 -5.34 14.72
N GLN A 32 -7.03 -6.25 13.84
CA GLN A 32 -7.87 -7.39 14.22
C GLN A 32 -7.18 -8.39 15.14
N ASP A 33 -5.86 -8.54 15.03
CA ASP A 33 -5.04 -9.38 15.90
C ASP A 33 -3.58 -8.88 15.95
N TYR A 34 -2.80 -9.40 16.90
CA TYR A 34 -1.42 -8.96 17.15
C TYR A 34 -0.37 -9.59 16.21
N ARG A 35 -0.74 -10.56 15.38
CA ARG A 35 0.21 -11.29 14.55
C ARG A 35 0.52 -10.52 13.28
N GLY A 36 1.82 -10.27 13.07
CA GLY A 36 2.33 -9.61 11.88
C GLY A 36 1.68 -8.26 11.59
N VAL A 37 2.06 -7.70 10.46
CA VAL A 37 1.55 -6.45 9.92
C VAL A 37 0.91 -6.75 8.58
N ALA A 38 -0.32 -6.28 8.38
CA ALA A 38 -1.02 -6.30 7.12
C ALA A 38 -2.08 -5.20 7.10
N GLY A 39 -1.68 -4.00 6.67
CA GLY A 39 -2.56 -2.83 6.60
C GLY A 39 -1.90 -1.49 6.90
N ARG A 40 -0.56 -1.44 7.02
CA ARG A 40 0.18 -0.18 6.93
C ARG A 40 0.11 0.32 5.50
N LEU A 41 -0.84 1.21 5.26
CA LEU A 41 -1.21 1.67 3.93
C LEU A 41 -0.96 3.16 3.77
N VAL A 42 -0.42 3.54 2.61
CA VAL A 42 -0.39 4.91 2.11
C VAL A 42 -1.13 4.92 0.77
N GLU A 43 -2.14 5.77 0.67
CA GLU A 43 -3.00 5.86 -0.53
C GLU A 43 -2.46 6.85 -1.56
N PHE A 44 -2.58 6.50 -2.85
CA PHE A 44 -2.19 7.31 -4.00
C PHE A 44 -3.23 7.25 -5.14
N GLU A 45 -3.13 8.17 -6.09
CA GLU A 45 -3.99 8.23 -7.28
C GLU A 45 -3.43 7.37 -8.43
N GLY A 46 -3.55 6.04 -8.30
CA GLY A 46 -3.07 5.08 -9.29
C GLY A 46 -4.02 3.90 -9.54
N ASN A 47 -3.59 2.96 -10.37
CA ASN A 47 -4.38 1.79 -10.78
C ASN A 47 -3.72 0.42 -10.47
N LEU A 48 -2.52 0.42 -9.88
CA LEU A 48 -1.79 -0.78 -9.50
C LEU A 48 -1.70 -0.87 -7.97
N GLY A 49 -2.44 -1.80 -7.37
CA GLY A 49 -2.33 -2.08 -5.94
C GLY A 49 -1.04 -2.81 -5.62
N LEU A 50 -0.35 -2.43 -4.55
CA LEU A 50 0.91 -3.03 -4.13
C LEU A 50 0.77 -3.58 -2.71
N LEU A 51 0.79 -4.90 -2.59
CA LEU A 51 0.86 -5.61 -1.33
C LEU A 51 2.27 -6.20 -1.18
N ILE A 52 3.14 -5.50 -0.45
CA ILE A 52 4.58 -5.76 -0.51
C ILE A 52 5.24 -5.85 0.87
N GLY A 53 6.15 -6.80 1.04
CA GLY A 53 6.96 -6.99 2.25
C GLY A 53 8.46 -6.79 2.01
N GLY A 54 9.25 -6.74 3.07
CA GLY A 54 10.72 -6.76 2.98
C GLY A 54 11.47 -5.45 3.29
N GLY A 55 10.89 -4.53 4.08
CA GLY A 55 11.59 -3.35 4.59
C GLY A 55 12.14 -2.43 3.48
N GLY A 56 13.46 -2.29 3.36
CA GLY A 56 14.06 -1.45 2.30
C GLY A 56 13.84 -2.00 0.87
N ALA A 57 13.66 -3.32 0.74
CA ALA A 57 13.43 -3.94 -0.56
C ALA A 57 12.05 -3.58 -1.13
N SER A 58 11.02 -3.50 -0.29
CA SER A 58 9.67 -3.09 -0.74
C SER A 58 9.67 -1.66 -1.27
N LEU A 59 10.39 -0.74 -0.62
CA LEU A 59 10.56 0.63 -1.09
C LEU A 59 11.30 0.70 -2.43
N THR A 60 12.33 -0.14 -2.60
CA THR A 60 13.07 -0.23 -3.87
C THR A 60 12.18 -0.72 -5.01
N VAL A 61 11.30 -1.71 -4.73
CA VAL A 61 10.32 -2.20 -5.70
C VAL A 61 9.26 -1.14 -6.02
N PHE A 62 8.76 -0.42 -5.02
CA PHE A 62 7.84 0.70 -5.22
C PHE A 62 8.45 1.77 -6.14
N ASP A 63 9.70 2.16 -5.86
CA ASP A 63 10.44 3.12 -6.69
C ASP A 63 10.62 2.62 -8.13
N ALA A 64 10.98 1.34 -8.31
CA ALA A 64 11.14 0.74 -9.62
C ALA A 64 9.81 0.77 -10.40
N VAL A 65 8.72 0.30 -9.79
CA VAL A 65 7.38 0.31 -10.39
C VAL A 65 6.99 1.73 -10.82
N ALA A 66 7.16 2.72 -9.93
CA ALA A 66 6.79 4.10 -10.22
C ALA A 66 7.65 4.76 -11.31
N ARG A 67 8.91 4.35 -11.47
CA ARG A 67 9.85 4.86 -12.48
C ARG A 67 9.66 4.21 -13.85
N TYR A 68 9.30 2.93 -13.89
CA TYR A 68 9.20 2.15 -15.14
C TYR A 68 7.76 2.04 -15.66
N GLY A 69 6.93 3.06 -15.43
CA GLY A 69 5.61 3.20 -16.07
C GLY A 69 4.44 2.60 -15.28
N GLY A 70 4.68 2.01 -14.11
CA GLY A 70 3.62 1.64 -13.19
C GLY A 70 2.96 2.85 -12.54
N SER A 71 1.67 2.73 -12.21
CA SER A 71 0.91 3.75 -11.47
C SER A 71 0.42 3.18 -10.14
N PRO A 72 1.26 3.18 -9.08
CA PRO A 72 0.88 2.69 -7.76
C PRO A 72 -0.37 3.39 -7.23
N ALA A 73 -1.40 2.62 -6.91
CA ALA A 73 -2.61 3.07 -6.23
C ALA A 73 -2.42 3.15 -4.71
N ASN A 74 -1.44 2.41 -4.19
CA ASN A 74 -1.09 2.40 -2.78
C ASN A 74 0.34 1.89 -2.58
N TYR A 75 0.84 2.11 -1.38
CA TYR A 75 1.90 1.31 -0.77
C TYR A 75 1.27 0.61 0.43
N CYS A 76 1.19 -0.73 0.42
CA CYS A 76 0.67 -1.50 1.54
C CYS A 76 1.72 -2.52 2.03
N GLU A 77 2.22 -2.32 3.25
CA GLU A 77 3.23 -3.19 3.84
C GLU A 77 2.61 -4.44 4.48
N ILE A 78 3.19 -5.60 4.17
CA ILE A 78 2.94 -6.87 4.86
C ILE A 78 4.23 -7.46 5.43
N GLY A 79 4.16 -8.09 6.61
CA GLY A 79 5.34 -8.71 7.22
C GLY A 79 5.06 -9.37 8.58
N GLY A 80 6.03 -10.10 9.12
CA GLY A 80 5.94 -10.63 10.48
C GLY A 80 4.90 -11.76 10.69
N ASN A 81 4.58 -12.52 9.64
CA ASN A 81 3.64 -13.65 9.67
C ASN A 81 2.20 -13.26 10.10
N PRO A 82 1.53 -12.38 9.31
CA PRO A 82 0.15 -11.98 9.57
C PRO A 82 -0.80 -13.17 9.56
N SER A 83 -1.92 -13.05 10.27
CA SER A 83 -2.91 -14.13 10.29
C SER A 83 -3.54 -14.36 8.92
N VAL A 84 -4.04 -15.58 8.70
CA VAL A 84 -4.78 -15.95 7.48
C VAL A 84 -5.97 -15.02 7.27
N LYS A 85 -6.60 -14.55 8.35
CA LYS A 85 -7.74 -13.64 8.31
C LYS A 85 -7.34 -12.27 7.72
N LYS A 86 -6.25 -11.67 8.22
CA LYS A 86 -5.71 -10.42 7.66
C LYS A 86 -5.37 -10.56 6.17
N LEU A 87 -4.69 -11.66 5.80
CA LEU A 87 -4.29 -11.93 4.42
C LEU A 87 -5.47 -12.21 3.48
N LYS A 88 -6.64 -12.60 3.99
CA LYS A 88 -7.84 -12.79 3.18
C LYS A 88 -8.61 -11.48 2.98
N ASP A 89 -8.75 -10.70 4.04
CA ASP A 89 -9.56 -9.48 4.05
C ASP A 89 -8.85 -8.34 3.29
N LEU A 90 -7.54 -8.19 3.48
CA LEU A 90 -6.79 -7.04 2.95
C LEU A 90 -6.72 -6.98 1.41
N PRO A 91 -6.36 -8.06 0.66
CA PRO A 91 -6.32 -8.00 -0.80
C PRO A 91 -7.67 -7.62 -1.44
N SER A 92 -8.76 -8.16 -0.89
CA SER A 92 -10.12 -7.88 -1.36
C SER A 92 -10.48 -6.41 -1.13
N PHE A 93 -10.09 -5.86 0.03
CA PHE A 93 -10.23 -4.45 0.34
C PHE A 93 -9.40 -3.56 -0.59
N LEU A 94 -8.14 -3.91 -0.86
CA LEU A 94 -7.26 -3.15 -1.75
C LEU A 94 -7.83 -3.02 -3.16
N LEU A 95 -8.35 -4.11 -3.71
CA LEU A 95 -8.97 -4.13 -5.04
C LEU A 95 -10.23 -3.27 -5.11
N SER A 96 -10.97 -3.13 -4.01
CA SER A 96 -12.21 -2.33 -4.00
C SER A 96 -11.97 -0.84 -4.21
N ARG A 97 -10.75 -0.34 -3.97
CA ARG A 97 -10.38 1.06 -4.25
C ARG A 97 -9.98 1.31 -5.70
N ILE A 98 -9.54 0.30 -6.42
CA ILE A 98 -9.01 0.50 -7.76
C ILE A 98 -10.20 0.61 -8.73
N PRO A 99 -10.30 1.69 -9.53
CA PRO A 99 -11.45 1.87 -10.42
C PRO A 99 -11.57 0.75 -11.46
N SER A 100 -12.72 0.09 -11.52
CA SER A 100 -13.00 -1.00 -12.48
C SER A 100 -12.93 -0.60 -13.95
N SER A 101 -12.83 0.70 -14.27
CA SER A 101 -12.69 1.22 -15.63
C SER A 101 -11.27 1.13 -16.19
N ALA A 102 -10.28 0.78 -15.36
CA ALA A 102 -8.92 0.49 -15.78
C ALA A 102 -8.59 -0.97 -15.41
N SER A 103 -7.72 -1.62 -16.20
CA SER A 103 -7.18 -2.94 -15.84
C SER A 103 -6.56 -2.85 -14.44
N SER A 104 -7.27 -3.40 -13.46
CA SER A 104 -6.94 -3.31 -12.04
C SER A 104 -6.05 -4.48 -11.69
N TYR A 105 -4.84 -4.21 -11.23
CA TYR A 105 -3.87 -5.23 -10.87
C TYR A 105 -3.51 -5.10 -9.39
N LEU A 106 -3.40 -6.25 -8.72
CA LEU A 106 -2.79 -6.34 -7.39
C LEU A 106 -1.49 -7.12 -7.54
N PHE A 107 -0.37 -6.46 -7.29
CA PHE A 107 0.94 -7.10 -7.28
C PHE A 107 1.33 -7.43 -5.84
N CYS A 108 1.58 -8.71 -5.57
CA CYS A 108 1.93 -9.22 -4.26
C CYS A 108 3.40 -9.70 -4.24
N LEU A 109 4.21 -9.16 -3.34
CA LEU A 109 5.60 -9.56 -3.13
C LEU A 109 5.83 -9.79 -1.63
N VAL A 110 6.15 -11.00 -1.20
CA VAL A 110 6.37 -11.37 0.22
C VAL A 110 7.74 -11.97 0.41
#